data_AF-A0A7S3PTF6-F1
#
_entry.id   AF-A0A7S3PTF6-F1
#
_cell.length_a   1.000
_cell.length_b   1.000
_cell.length_c   1.000
_cell.angle_alpha   90.00
_cell.angle_beta   90.00
_cell.angle_gamma   90.00
#
_symmetry.space_group_name_H-M   'P 1'
#
loop_
_entity.id
_entity.type
_entity.pdbx_description
1 polymer ?
#
loop_
_entity_poly.entity_id
_entity_poly.type
_entity_poly.pdbx_seq_one_letter_code
_entity_poly.pdbx_strand_id
1 'polypeptide(L)'
;MWLNGIPRKVLVDDYLPVSTRGGLLCSYSILRNELWVSIIEKAYMKVNGGYDFPGSNSGIDLYSLTGWIPEAHELKILNTKQLRSKRWNGMYNAFHKGDVLITVATGDVENFGDSDKLKMCFENGGLIPRHAYSVLNIVEVLGKKLLQVKNPWSKKRWRGI
;
A
#
# COMPACT_ATOMS: atom_id res chain seq x y z
N MET A 1 -11.69 -4.97 13.83
CA MET A 1 -11.72 -4.61 12.40
C MET A 1 -13.07 -4.03 12.08
N TRP A 2 -13.14 -3.05 11.20
CA TRP A 2 -14.41 -2.53 10.67
C TRP A 2 -14.91 -3.46 9.58
N LEU A 3 -16.10 -4.03 9.78
CA LEU A 3 -16.70 -5.01 8.87
C LEU A 3 -18.16 -4.64 8.67
N ASN A 4 -18.53 -4.37 7.42
CA ASN A 4 -19.88 -3.95 7.02
C ASN A 4 -20.38 -2.73 7.81
N GLY A 5 -19.57 -1.68 7.93
CA GLY A 5 -19.98 -0.42 8.55
C GLY A 5 -19.83 -0.34 10.07
N ILE A 6 -19.42 -1.41 10.76
CA ILE A 6 -19.30 -1.42 12.22
C ILE A 6 -18.01 -2.09 12.71
N PRO A 7 -17.44 -1.66 13.85
CA PRO A 7 -16.30 -2.34 14.45
C PRO A 7 -16.71 -3.70 15.01
N ARG A 8 -15.97 -4.74 14.63
CA ARG A 8 -16.15 -6.12 15.08
C ARG A 8 -14.85 -6.70 15.65
N LYS A 9 -15.01 -7.51 16.70
CA LYS A 9 -13.92 -8.31 17.27
C LYS A 9 -13.79 -9.62 16.48
N VAL A 10 -12.60 -9.88 15.95
CA VAL A 10 -12.27 -11.14 15.27
C VAL A 10 -11.32 -11.92 16.17
N LEU A 11 -11.76 -13.08 16.66
CA LEU A 11 -10.95 -13.95 17.50
C LEU A 11 -10.12 -14.89 16.61
N VAL A 12 -8.82 -14.96 16.86
CA VAL A 12 -7.89 -15.90 16.23
C VAL A 12 -6.97 -16.46 17.30
N ASP A 13 -6.59 -17.73 17.15
CA ASP A 13 -5.46 -18.32 17.85
C ASP A 13 -4.13 -17.93 17.18
N ASP A 14 -3.02 -18.41 17.74
CA ASP A 14 -1.65 -18.11 17.32
C ASP A 14 -1.02 -19.15 16.37
N TYR A 15 -1.78 -20.14 15.87
CA TYR A 15 -1.29 -21.08 14.86
C TYR A 15 -1.16 -20.37 13.51
N LEU A 16 0.08 -20.14 13.06
CA LEU A 16 0.37 -19.42 11.82
C LEU A 16 0.88 -20.39 10.72
N PRO A 17 0.61 -20.08 9.44
CA PRO A 17 1.14 -20.90 8.35
C PRO A 17 2.66 -20.75 8.28
N VAL A 18 3.36 -21.88 8.40
CA VAL A 18 4.82 -21.97 8.34
C VAL A 18 5.27 -22.90 7.23
N SER A 19 6.38 -22.56 6.59
CA SER A 19 7.06 -23.42 5.64
C SER A 19 7.68 -24.62 6.34
N THR A 20 8.05 -25.65 5.57
CA THR A 20 8.82 -26.80 6.05
C THR A 20 10.18 -26.42 6.67
N ARG A 21 10.68 -25.21 6.39
CA ARG A 21 11.91 -24.64 6.96
C ARG A 21 11.65 -23.74 8.16
N GLY A 22 10.41 -23.67 8.67
CA GLY A 22 10.01 -22.89 9.85
C GLY A 22 9.84 -21.38 9.60
N GLY A 23 9.98 -20.90 8.36
CA GLY A 23 9.70 -19.51 8.01
C GLY A 23 8.20 -19.25 7.84
N LEU A 24 7.69 -18.13 8.36
CA LEU A 24 6.30 -17.69 8.18
C LEU A 24 5.96 -17.53 6.69
N LEU A 25 4.81 -18.03 6.28
CA LEU A 25 4.29 -17.93 4.91
C LEU A 25 3.31 -16.75 4.74
N CYS A 26 2.91 -16.13 5.84
CA CYS A 26 2.09 -14.94 5.89
C CYS A 26 2.96 -13.68 6.04
N SER A 27 2.37 -12.50 6.13
CA SER A 27 3.03 -11.25 6.49
C SER A 27 3.69 -11.34 7.88
N TYR A 28 4.92 -10.84 7.98
CA TYR A 28 5.71 -10.90 9.22
C TYR A 28 6.54 -9.63 9.40
N SER A 29 6.90 -9.35 10.65
CA SER A 29 7.88 -8.30 10.98
C SER A 29 9.30 -8.79 10.73
N ILE A 30 10.19 -7.86 10.36
CA ILE A 30 11.63 -8.14 10.32
C ILE A 30 12.19 -8.46 11.72
N LEU A 31 11.49 -8.02 12.77
CA LEU A 31 11.81 -8.35 14.16
C LEU A 31 11.18 -9.70 14.50
N ARG A 32 12.03 -10.70 14.77
CA ARG A 32 11.64 -12.11 14.92
C ARG A 32 10.63 -12.41 16.03
N ASN A 33 10.47 -11.50 16.99
CA ASN A 33 9.59 -11.66 18.15
C ASN A 33 8.31 -10.81 18.04
N GLU A 34 8.02 -10.24 16.87
CA GLU A 34 6.80 -9.46 16.62
C GLU A 34 5.82 -10.26 15.76
N LEU A 35 4.78 -10.78 16.41
CA LEU A 35 3.72 -11.56 15.75
C LEU A 35 2.49 -10.72 15.37
N TRP A 36 2.41 -9.46 15.82
CA TRP A 36 1.21 -8.64 15.68
C TRP A 36 0.78 -8.48 14.21
N VAL A 37 1.73 -8.35 13.28
CA VAL A 37 1.46 -8.26 11.83
C VAL A 37 0.76 -9.53 11.34
N SER A 38 1.33 -10.69 11.69
CA SER A 38 0.82 -12.01 11.28
C SER A 38 -0.54 -12.31 11.89
N ILE A 39 -0.78 -11.90 13.14
CA ILE A 39 -2.05 -12.05 13.83
C ILE A 39 -3.13 -11.16 13.20
N ILE A 40 -2.82 -9.90 12.85
CA ILE A 40 -3.75 -9.00 12.17
C ILE A 40 -4.12 -9.57 10.81
N GLU A 41 -3.16 -10.00 10.00
CA GLU A 41 -3.44 -10.61 8.72
C GLU A 41 -4.25 -11.89 8.86
N LYS A 42 -3.94 -12.77 9.82
CA LYS A 42 -4.74 -13.98 10.07
C LYS A 42 -6.20 -13.64 10.38
N ALA A 43 -6.43 -12.63 11.21
CA ALA A 43 -7.79 -12.15 11.50
C ALA A 43 -8.48 -11.63 10.23
N TYR A 44 -7.75 -10.92 9.38
CA TYR A 44 -8.26 -10.43 8.10
C TYR A 44 -8.59 -11.57 7.14
N MET A 45 -7.70 -12.56 7.01
CA MET A 45 -7.93 -13.74 6.17
C MET A 45 -9.09 -14.58 6.68
N LYS A 46 -9.24 -14.74 8.01
CA LYS A 46 -10.39 -15.46 8.61
C LYS A 46 -11.74 -14.89 8.16
N VAL A 47 -11.87 -13.57 8.04
CA VAL A 47 -13.12 -12.94 7.60
C VAL A 47 -13.27 -12.90 6.08
N ASN A 48 -12.19 -13.11 5.33
CA ASN A 48 -12.16 -13.14 3.87
C ASN A 48 -12.16 -14.56 3.28
N GLY A 49 -12.42 -15.60 4.09
CA GLY A 49 -12.53 -17.00 3.61
C GLY A 49 -11.24 -17.82 3.66
N GLY A 50 -10.15 -17.28 4.21
CA GLY A 50 -8.88 -17.97 4.40
C GLY A 50 -7.73 -17.32 3.63
N TYR A 51 -6.59 -18.04 3.56
CA TYR A 51 -5.38 -17.58 2.87
C TYR A 51 -5.40 -17.79 1.34
N ASP A 52 -6.40 -18.51 0.81
CA ASP A 52 -6.67 -18.56 -0.64
C ASP A 52 -7.40 -17.28 -1.06
N PHE A 53 -6.69 -16.16 -0.94
CA PHE A 53 -7.22 -14.82 -1.12
C PHE A 53 -6.72 -14.24 -2.45
N PRO A 54 -7.61 -13.85 -3.38
CA PRO A 54 -7.23 -13.42 -4.73
C PRO A 54 -6.51 -12.06 -4.78
N GLY A 55 -6.39 -11.39 -3.63
CA GLY A 55 -5.83 -10.05 -3.49
C GLY A 55 -6.88 -9.00 -3.20
N SER A 56 -6.42 -7.80 -2.88
CA SER A 56 -7.25 -6.67 -2.45
C SER A 56 -6.72 -5.33 -2.97
N ASN A 57 -7.51 -4.29 -2.74
CA ASN A 57 -7.07 -2.91 -2.84
C ASN A 57 -6.80 -2.36 -1.43
N SER A 58 -5.67 -1.66 -1.29
CA SER A 58 -5.26 -0.97 -0.05
C SER A 58 -6.35 -0.09 0.58
N GLY A 59 -7.25 0.52 -0.20
CA GLY A 59 -8.36 1.31 0.36
C GLY A 59 -9.35 0.49 1.18
N ILE A 60 -9.70 -0.71 0.72
CA ILE A 60 -10.62 -1.62 1.43
C ILE A 60 -9.92 -2.23 2.65
N ASP A 61 -8.63 -2.54 2.51
CA ASP A 61 -7.82 -3.08 3.60
C ASP A 61 -7.67 -2.06 4.73
N LEU A 62 -7.32 -0.81 4.39
CA LEU A 62 -7.21 0.27 5.36
C LEU A 62 -8.55 0.59 6.01
N TYR A 63 -9.66 0.61 5.24
CA TYR A 63 -10.99 0.74 5.83
C TYR A 63 -11.24 -0.35 6.88
N SER A 64 -10.91 -1.60 6.58
CA SER A 64 -11.10 -2.71 7.52
C SER A 64 -10.27 -2.58 8.80
N LEU A 65 -9.10 -1.93 8.71
CA LEU A 65 -8.21 -1.71 9.85
C LEU A 65 -8.55 -0.45 10.66
N THR A 66 -8.94 0.65 10.01
CA THR A 66 -9.07 1.98 10.65
C THR A 66 -10.51 2.49 10.73
N GLY A 67 -11.39 2.01 9.85
CA GLY A 67 -12.74 2.57 9.65
C GLY A 67 -12.78 3.87 8.86
N TRP A 68 -11.63 4.35 8.37
CA TRP A 68 -11.54 5.58 7.60
C TRP A 68 -12.06 5.37 6.18
N ILE A 69 -12.79 6.34 5.65
CA ILE A 69 -13.44 6.26 4.34
C ILE A 69 -12.36 6.32 3.24
N PRO A 70 -12.27 5.31 2.36
CA PRO A 70 -11.27 5.31 1.29
C PRO A 70 -11.66 6.27 0.17
N GLU A 71 -10.66 7.02 -0.34
CA GLU A 71 -10.75 7.82 -1.57
C GLU A 71 -9.71 7.31 -2.56
N ALA A 72 -10.11 7.06 -3.81
CA ALA A 72 -9.22 6.56 -4.86
C ALA A 72 -9.05 7.62 -5.96
N HIS A 73 -7.79 7.82 -6.38
CA HIS A 73 -7.44 8.80 -7.41
C HIS A 73 -6.57 8.17 -8.47
N GLU A 74 -7.07 8.15 -9.70
CA GLU A 74 -6.27 7.75 -10.84
C GLU A 74 -5.39 8.91 -11.31
N LEU A 75 -4.07 8.71 -11.28
CA LEU A 75 -3.10 9.74 -11.66
C LEU A 75 -3.22 10.14 -13.15
N LYS A 76 -3.70 9.23 -14.02
CA LYS A 76 -3.91 9.51 -15.46
C LYS A 76 -4.95 10.62 -15.69
N ILE A 77 -5.91 10.79 -14.77
CA ILE A 77 -6.98 11.80 -14.86
C ILE A 77 -6.46 13.20 -14.50
N LEU A 78 -5.28 13.32 -13.89
CA LEU A 78 -4.66 14.62 -13.55
C LEU A 78 -3.95 15.25 -14.75
N ASN A 79 -4.69 15.45 -15.83
CA ASN A 79 -4.19 15.89 -17.13
C ASN A 79 -3.78 17.38 -17.17
N THR A 80 -4.32 18.23 -16.29
CA THR A 80 -3.93 19.65 -16.22
C THR A 80 -2.99 19.96 -15.05
N LYS A 81 -2.15 20.98 -15.22
CA LYS A 81 -1.29 21.50 -14.14
C LYS A 81 -2.11 21.97 -12.93
N GLN A 82 -3.26 22.59 -13.17
CA GLN A 82 -4.14 23.09 -12.11
C GLN A 82 -4.72 21.94 -11.27
N LEU A 83 -5.20 20.86 -11.91
CA LEU A 83 -5.71 19.68 -11.20
C LEU A 83 -4.62 19.00 -10.37
N ARG A 84 -3.41 18.85 -10.95
CA ARG A 84 -2.25 18.31 -10.21
C ARG A 84 -1.89 19.16 -9.00
N SER A 85 -1.85 20.49 -9.14
CA SER A 85 -1.56 21.38 -8.02
C SER A 85 -2.64 21.35 -6.95
N LYS A 86 -3.93 21.37 -7.33
CA LYS A 86 -5.05 21.29 -6.38
C LYS A 86 -5.00 19.98 -5.57
N ARG A 87 -4.80 18.85 -6.26
CA ARG A 87 -4.71 17.53 -5.60
C ARG A 87 -3.49 17.41 -4.72
N TRP A 88 -2.32 17.88 -5.17
CA TRP A 88 -1.13 17.94 -4.33
C TRP A 88 -1.38 18.74 -3.04
N ASN A 89 -1.91 19.95 -3.16
CA ASN A 89 -2.12 20.81 -1.99
C ASN A 89 -3.10 20.17 -0.99
N GLY A 90 -4.18 19.55 -1.48
CA GLY A 90 -5.12 18.81 -0.63
C GLY A 90 -4.44 17.66 0.11
N MET A 91 -3.72 16.81 -0.63
CA MET A 91 -2.99 15.67 -0.07
C MET A 91 -1.91 16.10 0.93
N TYR A 92 -1.12 17.12 0.59
CA TYR A 92 -0.05 17.67 1.44
C TYR A 92 -0.62 18.19 2.76
N ASN A 93 -1.65 19.04 2.70
CA ASN A 93 -2.25 19.64 3.89
C ASN A 93 -2.91 18.59 4.78
N ALA A 94 -3.66 17.65 4.21
CA ALA A 94 -4.31 16.60 4.98
C ALA A 94 -3.28 15.66 5.64
N PHE A 95 -2.21 15.32 4.93
CA PHE A 95 -1.13 14.47 5.47
C PHE A 95 -0.45 15.13 6.66
N HIS A 96 -0.09 16.41 6.56
CA HIS A 96 0.56 17.15 7.65
C HIS A 96 -0.36 17.45 8.84
N LYS A 97 -1.68 17.40 8.65
CA LYS A 97 -2.66 17.44 9.75
C LYS A 97 -2.87 16.09 10.44
N GLY A 98 -2.43 14.99 9.81
CA GLY A 98 -2.72 13.64 10.28
C GLY A 98 -4.11 13.13 9.92
N ASP A 99 -4.81 13.78 8.98
CA ASP A 99 -6.19 13.46 8.60
C ASP A 99 -6.29 12.29 7.59
N VAL A 100 -5.16 11.86 7.02
CA VAL A 100 -5.13 10.84 5.95
C VAL A 100 -3.98 9.85 6.11
N LEU A 101 -4.25 8.61 5.68
CA LEU A 101 -3.24 7.61 5.35
C LEU A 101 -3.22 7.47 3.83
N ILE A 102 -2.02 7.45 3.25
CA ILE A 102 -1.87 7.44 1.80
C ILE A 102 -1.09 6.21 1.36
N THR A 103 -1.66 5.51 0.39
CA THR A 103 -0.99 4.47 -0.38
C THR A 103 -0.89 4.90 -1.83
N VAL A 104 0.16 4.45 -2.50
CA VAL A 104 0.30 4.58 -3.95
C VAL A 104 0.53 3.21 -4.54
N ALA A 105 -0.08 2.94 -5.69
CA ALA A 105 0.03 1.65 -6.36
C ALA A 105 0.43 1.85 -7.81
N THR A 106 1.17 0.87 -8.33
CA THR A 106 1.53 0.79 -9.74
C THR A 106 0.55 -0.12 -10.48
N GLY A 107 0.17 0.25 -11.70
CA GLY A 107 -0.65 -0.60 -12.56
C GLY A 107 0.13 -1.76 -13.20
N ASP A 108 -0.52 -2.43 -14.13
CA ASP A 108 0.11 -3.41 -15.01
C ASP A 108 0.96 -2.72 -16.08
N VAL A 109 2.17 -3.24 -16.33
CA VAL A 109 3.10 -2.68 -17.33
C VAL A 109 2.48 -2.70 -18.73
N GLU A 110 1.70 -3.74 -19.03
CA GLU A 110 1.03 -3.91 -20.33
C GLU A 110 -0.06 -2.85 -20.56
N ASN A 111 -0.69 -2.35 -19.49
CA ASN A 111 -1.77 -1.36 -19.54
C ASN A 111 -1.28 0.08 -19.72
N PHE A 112 0.04 0.31 -19.84
CA PHE A 112 0.60 1.66 -19.99
C PHE A 112 0.86 2.07 -21.45
N GLY A 113 0.50 1.23 -22.42
CA GLY A 113 0.83 1.46 -23.82
C GLY A 113 2.33 1.34 -24.05
N ASP A 114 2.73 1.00 -25.26
CA ASP A 114 4.08 0.55 -25.61
C ASP A 114 5.14 1.65 -25.54
N SER A 115 5.43 2.13 -24.32
CA SER A 115 6.49 3.08 -24.05
C SER A 115 7.62 2.32 -23.36
N ASP A 116 8.66 2.00 -24.14
CA ASP A 116 9.89 1.37 -23.64
C ASP A 116 10.45 2.09 -22.40
N LYS A 117 10.23 3.40 -22.30
CA LYS A 117 10.56 4.22 -21.12
C LYS A 117 9.89 3.74 -19.83
N LEU A 118 8.61 3.35 -19.85
CA LEU A 118 7.93 2.87 -18.66
C LEU A 118 8.43 1.48 -18.25
N LYS A 119 8.62 0.59 -19.23
CA LYS A 119 9.22 -0.74 -19.02
C LYS A 119 10.60 -0.60 -18.36
N MET A 120 11.45 0.29 -18.87
CA MET A 120 12.75 0.61 -18.26
C MET A 120 12.62 1.16 -16.83
N CYS A 121 11.61 1.99 -16.52
CA CYS A 121 11.38 2.47 -15.15
C CYS A 121 11.03 1.34 -14.17
N PHE A 122 10.28 0.32 -14.60
CA PHE A 122 9.99 -0.84 -13.76
C PHE A 122 11.21 -1.78 -13.63
N GLU A 123 11.87 -2.09 -14.73
CA GLU A 123 13.02 -3.01 -14.76
C GLU A 123 14.24 -2.43 -14.04
N ASN A 124 14.60 -1.19 -14.34
CA ASN A 124 15.81 -0.55 -13.84
C ASN A 124 15.54 0.41 -12.69
N GLY A 125 14.40 1.10 -12.68
CA GLY A 125 14.07 2.09 -11.65
C GLY A 125 13.72 1.46 -10.29
N GLY A 126 13.33 0.18 -10.22
CA GLY A 126 13.14 -0.52 -8.95
C GLY A 126 11.74 -0.41 -8.33
N LEU A 127 10.77 0.17 -9.07
CA LEU A 127 9.35 -0.07 -8.79
C LEU A 127 8.95 -1.46 -9.29
N ILE A 128 8.11 -2.12 -8.50
CA ILE A 128 7.47 -3.39 -8.80
C ILE A 128 6.09 -3.11 -9.41
N PRO A 129 5.72 -3.72 -10.55
CA PRO A 129 4.39 -3.59 -11.13
C PRO A 129 3.33 -4.28 -10.28
N ARG A 130 2.07 -3.83 -10.39
CA ARG A 130 0.92 -4.34 -9.60
C ARG A 130 1.20 -4.39 -8.08
N HIS A 131 1.96 -3.42 -7.58
CA HIS A 131 2.39 -3.37 -6.19
C HIS A 131 1.94 -2.09 -5.50
N ALA A 132 1.62 -2.21 -4.22
CA ALA A 132 1.24 -1.10 -3.36
C ALA A 132 2.40 -0.66 -2.45
N TYR A 133 2.51 0.64 -2.22
CA TYR A 133 3.50 1.27 -1.36
C TYR A 133 2.78 2.18 -0.37
N SER A 134 3.28 2.23 0.87
CA SER A 134 2.83 3.20 1.86
C SER A 134 3.59 4.51 1.67
N VAL A 135 2.91 5.65 1.72
CA VAL A 135 3.55 6.97 1.75
C VAL A 135 3.90 7.28 3.20
N LEU A 136 5.20 7.40 3.48
CA LEU A 136 5.73 7.71 4.81
C LEU A 136 5.91 9.20 5.06
N ASN A 137 6.11 9.98 3.99
CA ASN A 137 6.33 11.42 4.10
C ASN A 137 6.00 12.13 2.78
N ILE A 138 5.59 13.40 2.89
CA ILE A 138 5.30 14.30 1.77
C ILE A 138 6.00 15.63 2.02
N VAL A 139 6.90 16.00 1.11
CA VAL A 139 7.68 17.24 1.25
C VAL A 139 7.74 18.02 -0.07
N GLU A 140 7.89 19.34 0.07
CA GLU A 140 8.19 20.23 -1.05
C GLU A 140 9.54 20.92 -0.79
N VAL A 141 10.51 20.69 -1.68
CA VAL A 141 11.89 21.18 -1.53
C VAL A 141 12.35 21.72 -2.88
N LEU A 142 12.83 22.97 -2.92
CA LEU A 142 13.31 23.63 -4.14
C LEU A 142 12.29 23.56 -5.31
N GLY A 143 11.00 23.71 -5.02
CA GLY A 143 9.91 23.62 -6.00
C GLY A 143 9.64 22.20 -6.52
N LYS A 144 10.26 21.18 -5.93
CA LYS A 144 10.01 19.76 -6.22
C LYS A 144 9.09 19.15 -5.18
N LYS A 145 8.12 18.38 -5.67
CA LYS A 145 7.07 17.72 -4.89
C LYS A 145 7.45 16.24 -4.75
N LEU A 146 7.77 15.81 -3.54
CA LEU A 146 8.38 14.50 -3.28
C LEU A 146 7.52 13.67 -2.32
N LEU A 147 7.42 12.36 -2.64
CA LEU A 147 6.79 11.36 -1.78
C LEU A 147 7.85 10.36 -1.34
N GLN A 148 7.99 10.17 -0.04
CA GLN A 148 8.78 9.07 0.52
C GLN A 148 7.89 7.83 0.59
N VAL A 149 8.21 6.80 -0.19
CA VAL A 149 7.40 5.57 -0.26
C VAL A 149 8.14 4.37 0.33
N LYS A 150 7.39 3.49 0.99
CA LYS A 150 7.89 2.24 1.57
C LYS A 150 7.38 1.05 0.76
N ASN A 151 8.31 0.24 0.28
CA ASN A 151 8.00 -1.10 -0.25
C ASN A 151 7.76 -2.06 0.93
N PRO A 152 6.57 -2.64 1.09
CA PRO A 152 6.28 -3.58 2.18
C PRO A 152 7.16 -4.84 2.13
N TRP A 153 7.54 -5.30 0.94
CA TRP A 153 8.43 -6.47 0.79
C TRP A 153 9.88 -6.19 1.18
N SER A 154 10.27 -4.92 1.36
CA SER A 154 11.63 -4.49 1.74
C SER A 154 12.78 -5.02 0.83
N LYS A 155 12.47 -5.65 -0.31
CA LYS A 155 13.45 -6.28 -1.23
C LYS A 155 13.95 -5.36 -2.34
N LYS A 156 13.11 -4.42 -2.79
CA LYS A 156 13.45 -3.45 -3.84
C LYS A 156 13.21 -2.03 -3.35
N ARG A 157 14.08 -1.12 -3.76
CA ARG A 157 13.98 0.31 -3.51
C ARG A 157 14.05 1.03 -4.85
N TRP A 158 13.40 2.18 -4.92
CA TRP A 158 13.53 3.07 -6.06
C TRP A 158 15.00 3.50 -6.22
N ARG A 159 15.52 3.38 -7.44
CA ARG A 159 16.92 3.66 -7.82
C ARG A 159 17.07 4.92 -8.67
N GLY A 160 15.98 5.66 -8.91
CA GLY A 160 15.99 6.84 -9.78
C GLY A 160 15.93 8.17 -9.04
N ILE A 161 16.78 9.12 -9.43
CA ILE A 161 16.48 10.56 -9.51
C ILE A 161 17.10 11.03 -10.82
#